data_AF-A0A1F8F4S4-F1
#
_entry.id   AF-A0A1F8F4S4-F1
#
_cell.length_a   1.000
_cell.length_b   1.000
_cell.length_c   1.000
_cell.angle_alpha   90.00
_cell.angle_beta   90.00
_cell.angle_gamma   90.00
#
_symmetry.space_group_name_H-M   'P 1'
#
loop_
_entity.id
_entity.type
_entity.pdbx_description
1 polymer ?
#
loop_
_entity_poly.entity_id
_entity_poly.type
_entity_poly.pdbx_seq_one_letter_code
_entity_poly.pdbx_strand_id
1 'polypeptide(L)'
;MKNLVGKKCVPCEGGIPPLEREKIQEYIKELDSGWEVREGKMVVRRFTFKTFREAIDFVNRVASLAEREGHHPDIIIRYNKVTLELSTHAIGGLSENDFILASKIDLTHKWEEKVEKVVVKKFFTVKILLVIVFLLALLLWWKKFLN
;
A
#
# COMPACT_ATOMS: atom_id res chain seq x y z
N MET A 1 3.79 -11.86 14.87
CA MET A 1 2.93 -10.78 15.37
C MET A 1 3.31 -9.51 14.63
N LYS A 2 2.35 -8.81 14.01
CA LYS A 2 2.59 -7.48 13.40
C LYS A 2 2.19 -6.46 14.46
N ASN A 3 3.13 -5.99 15.25
CA ASN A 3 2.89 -5.11 16.38
C ASN A 3 2.79 -3.66 15.89
N LEU A 4 3.68 -3.24 14.99
CA LEU A 4 3.77 -1.84 14.55
C LEU A 4 2.50 -1.29 13.90
N VAL A 5 1.81 -2.12 13.11
CA VAL A 5 0.64 -1.66 12.35
C VAL A 5 -0.55 -1.30 13.23
N GLY A 6 -0.64 -1.88 14.42
CA GLY A 6 -1.67 -1.58 15.42
C GLY A 6 -1.33 -0.40 16.32
N LYS A 7 -0.10 0.11 16.29
CA LYS A 7 0.33 1.25 17.10
C LYS A 7 -0.10 2.57 16.47
N LYS A 8 -0.04 3.64 17.26
CA LYS A 8 -0.27 5.02 16.83
C LYS A 8 1.03 5.79 16.89
N CYS A 9 1.32 6.61 15.89
CA CYS A 9 2.44 7.54 15.98
C CYS A 9 2.21 8.51 17.15
N VAL A 10 3.31 8.86 17.84
CA VAL A 10 3.30 9.79 18.97
C VAL A 10 4.04 11.06 18.56
N PRO A 11 3.52 12.27 18.83
CA PRO A 11 4.25 13.50 18.55
C PRO A 11 5.68 13.46 19.10
N CYS A 12 6.66 13.77 18.25
CA CYS A 12 8.08 13.78 18.61
C CYS A 12 8.62 15.20 18.43
N GLU A 13 8.82 15.92 19.53
CA GLU A 13 9.31 17.30 19.56
C GLU A 13 10.84 17.39 19.69
N GLY A 14 11.55 16.26 19.58
CA GLY A 14 12.98 16.16 19.82
C GLY A 14 13.33 15.78 21.26
N GLY A 15 14.59 15.95 21.66
CA GLY A 15 15.05 15.68 23.03
C GLY A 15 15.21 14.20 23.39
N ILE A 16 14.94 13.29 22.46
CA ILE A 16 15.22 11.86 22.58
C ILE A 16 16.21 11.42 21.49
N PRO A 17 17.09 10.44 21.75
CA PRO A 17 18.00 9.94 20.74
C PRO A 17 17.24 9.15 19.65
N PRO A 18 17.75 9.13 18.40
CA PRO A 18 17.31 8.19 17.38
C PRO A 18 17.41 6.73 17.83
N LEU A 19 16.64 5.87 17.18
CA LEU A 19 16.68 4.44 17.42
C LEU A 19 18.09 3.87 17.18
N GLU A 20 18.49 2.97 18.07
CA GLU A 20 19.69 2.18 17.91
C GLU A 20 19.53 1.12 16.82
N ARG A 21 20.67 0.65 16.31
CA ARG A 21 20.74 -0.28 15.17
C ARG A 21 19.94 -1.55 15.44
N GLU A 22 20.01 -2.07 16.65
CA GLU A 22 19.34 -3.29 17.10
C GLU A 22 17.82 -3.15 16.95
N LYS A 23 17.27 -2.01 17.37
CA LYS A 23 15.83 -1.73 17.28
C LYS A 23 15.38 -1.50 15.84
N ILE A 24 16.20 -0.81 15.04
CA ILE A 24 15.98 -0.67 13.60
C ILE A 24 15.90 -2.05 12.92
N GLN A 25 16.82 -2.97 13.25
CA GLN A 25 16.83 -4.33 12.71
C GLN A 25 15.66 -5.19 13.19
N GLU A 26 15.09 -4.89 14.35
CA GLU A 26 13.85 -5.51 14.81
C GLU A 26 12.64 -5.01 14.00
N TYR A 27 12.48 -3.69 13.91
CA TYR A 27 11.31 -3.08 13.28
C TYR A 27 11.24 -3.27 11.76
N ILE A 28 12.38 -3.24 11.06
CA ILE A 28 12.42 -3.47 9.61
C ILE A 28 11.89 -4.87 9.23
N LYS A 29 11.99 -5.87 10.13
CA LYS A 29 11.48 -7.23 9.90
C LYS A 29 9.94 -7.31 9.93
N GLU A 30 9.26 -6.32 10.49
CA GLU A 30 7.80 -6.26 10.46
C GLU A 30 7.25 -5.60 9.18
N LEU A 31 8.12 -4.98 8.39
CA LEU A 31 7.77 -4.35 7.12
C LEU A 31 7.89 -5.35 5.96
N ASP A 32 7.29 -5.01 4.82
CA ASP A 32 7.58 -5.71 3.57
C ASP A 32 9.06 -5.62 3.19
N SER A 33 9.54 -6.64 2.49
CA SER A 33 10.92 -6.74 1.99
C SER A 33 11.33 -5.65 0.99
N GLY A 34 10.40 -4.81 0.54
CA GLY A 34 10.70 -3.66 -0.32
C GLY A 34 11.21 -2.43 0.42
N TRP A 35 11.15 -2.42 1.76
CA TRP A 35 11.72 -1.35 2.57
C TRP A 35 13.20 -1.58 2.84
N GLU A 36 13.98 -0.51 2.75
CA GLU A 36 15.41 -0.50 3.05
C GLU A 36 15.73 0.60 4.05
N VAL A 37 16.69 0.35 4.95
CA VAL A 37 17.22 1.38 5.85
C VAL A 37 18.42 2.01 5.15
N ARG A 38 18.41 3.33 4.99
CA ARG A 38 19.54 4.07 4.43
C ARG A 38 20.27 4.85 5.52
N GLU A 39 21.59 4.66 5.57
CA GLU A 39 22.51 5.35 6.49
C GLU A 39 22.15 5.23 7.98
N GLY A 40 21.25 4.31 8.36
CA GLY A 40 20.69 4.23 9.71
C GLY A 40 19.79 5.41 10.10
N LYS A 41 19.42 6.29 9.16
CA LYS A 41 18.71 7.55 9.43
C LYS A 41 17.33 7.64 8.82
N MET A 42 17.03 6.82 7.83
CA MET A 42 15.74 6.82 7.16
C MET A 42 15.37 5.41 6.67
N VAL A 43 14.08 5.18 6.52
CA VAL A 43 13.53 3.96 5.90
C VAL A 43 12.85 4.34 4.59
N VAL A 44 13.21 3.64 3.52
CA VAL A 44 12.88 4.03 2.15
C VAL A 44 12.24 2.87 1.41
N ARG A 45 11.23 3.16 0.59
CA ARG A 45 10.67 2.19 -0.36
C ARG A 45 10.24 2.85 -1.65
N ARG A 46 10.46 2.15 -2.76
CA ARG A 46 9.94 2.52 -4.08
C ARG A 46 8.77 1.62 -4.46
N PHE A 47 7.64 2.24 -4.78
CA PHE A 47 6.45 1.62 -5.34
C PHE A 47 6.39 1.92 -6.84
N THR A 48 5.93 0.96 -7.63
CA THR A 48 5.77 1.11 -9.09
C THR A 48 4.37 0.68 -9.50
N PHE A 49 3.69 1.54 -10.25
CA PHE A 49 2.30 1.38 -10.70
C PHE A 49 2.23 1.23 -12.22
N LYS A 50 1.07 0.94 -12.80
CA LYS A 50 0.94 0.83 -14.26
C LYS A 50 0.85 2.21 -14.91
N THR A 51 0.22 3.16 -14.23
CA THR A 51 -0.04 4.51 -14.76
C THR A 51 0.35 5.60 -13.76
N PHE A 52 0.52 6.83 -14.26
CA PHE A 52 0.68 8.00 -13.39
C PHE A 52 -0.54 8.20 -12.48
N ARG A 53 -1.75 7.92 -12.98
CA ARG A 53 -2.97 8.11 -12.20
C ARG A 53 -3.01 7.19 -10.97
N GLU A 54 -2.69 5.91 -11.15
CA GLU A 54 -2.58 4.96 -10.03
C GLU A 54 -1.54 5.40 -8.99
N ALA A 55 -0.40 5.93 -9.44
CA ALA A 55 0.62 6.47 -8.54
C ALA A 55 0.09 7.64 -7.69
N ILE A 56 -0.67 8.56 -8.30
CA ILE A 56 -1.30 9.69 -7.59
C ILE A 56 -2.37 9.20 -6.60
N ASP A 57 -3.19 8.22 -6.99
CA ASP A 57 -4.21 7.66 -6.11
C ASP A 57 -3.56 7.00 -4.87
N PHE A 58 -2.42 6.34 -5.03
CA PHE A 58 -1.61 5.85 -3.91
C PHE A 58 -1.08 6.98 -3.02
N VAL A 59 -0.50 8.02 -3.61
CA VAL A 59 0.01 9.18 -2.87
C VAL A 59 -1.08 9.84 -2.03
N ASN A 60 -2.30 10.01 -2.58
CA ASN A 60 -3.42 10.61 -1.84
C ASN A 60 -3.80 9.81 -0.59
N ARG A 61 -3.75 8.47 -0.66
CA ARG A 61 -4.00 7.62 0.51
C ARG A 61 -2.88 7.71 1.53
N VAL A 62 -1.63 7.74 1.07
CA VAL A 62 -0.46 7.95 1.94
C VAL A 62 -0.57 9.30 2.65
N ALA A 63 -0.92 10.38 1.94
CA ALA A 63 -1.13 11.70 2.53
C ALA A 63 -2.24 11.70 3.59
N SER A 64 -3.37 11.07 3.29
CA SER A 64 -4.47 10.92 4.25
C SER A 64 -4.08 10.11 5.48
N LEU A 65 -3.24 9.08 5.29
CA LEU A 65 -2.72 8.25 6.38
C LEU A 65 -1.71 9.02 7.24
N ALA A 66 -0.77 9.70 6.60
CA ALA A 66 0.23 10.55 7.25
C ALA A 66 -0.45 11.58 8.16
N GLU A 67 -1.50 12.24 7.66
CA GLU A 67 -2.19 13.26 8.44
C GLU A 67 -2.97 12.70 9.63
N ARG A 68 -3.58 11.52 9.47
CA ARG A 68 -4.17 10.82 10.61
C ARG A 68 -3.13 10.45 11.65
N GLU A 69 -1.93 10.06 11.23
CA GLU A 69 -0.85 9.67 12.13
C GLU A 69 -0.08 10.87 12.71
N GLY A 70 -0.20 12.07 12.14
CA GLY A 70 0.62 13.21 12.53
C GLY A 70 2.11 12.98 12.28
N HIS A 71 2.44 12.16 11.28
CA HIS A 71 3.82 11.84 10.87
C HIS A 71 3.87 11.80 9.35
N HIS A 72 4.75 12.58 8.74
CA HIS A 72 4.72 12.84 7.31
C HIS A 72 5.96 12.25 6.61
N PRO A 73 5.77 11.48 5.52
CA PRO A 73 6.89 10.99 4.72
C PRO A 73 7.31 12.06 3.69
N ASP A 74 8.56 12.01 3.26
CA ASP A 74 8.99 12.66 2.02
C ASP A 74 8.52 11.81 0.82
N ILE A 75 7.89 12.46 -0.16
CA ILE A 75 7.26 11.79 -1.31
C ILE A 75 7.88 12.28 -2.62
N ILE A 76 8.52 11.37 -3.35
CA ILE A 76 9.10 11.64 -4.67
C ILE A 76 8.31 10.88 -5.73
N ILE A 77 7.71 11.60 -6.67
CA ILE A 77 6.90 11.02 -7.76
C ILE A 77 7.66 11.16 -9.07
N ARG A 78 7.88 10.03 -9.77
CA ARG A 78 8.49 9.98 -11.11
C ARG A 78 7.61 9.14 -12.02
N TYR A 79 6.67 9.79 -12.72
CA TYR A 79 5.63 9.11 -13.50
C TYR A 79 4.94 8.03 -12.64
N ASN A 80 5.01 6.77 -13.02
CA ASN A 80 4.38 5.65 -12.32
C ASN A 80 5.19 5.14 -11.11
N LYS A 81 6.25 5.82 -10.68
CA LYS A 81 7.08 5.43 -9.54
C LYS A 81 6.93 6.42 -8.39
N VAL A 82 6.66 5.90 -7.20
CA VAL A 82 6.59 6.69 -5.96
C VAL A 82 7.67 6.19 -5.01
N THR A 83 8.57 7.06 -4.60
CA THR A 83 9.52 6.78 -3.51
C THR A 83 9.04 7.50 -2.26
N LEU A 84 8.95 6.74 -1.17
CA LEU A 84 8.65 7.27 0.15
C LEU A 84 9.93 7.15 0.99
N GLU A 85 10.31 8.23 1.64
CA GLU A 85 11.40 8.28 2.60
C GLU A 85 10.83 8.73 3.94
N LEU A 86 11.06 7.95 4.99
CA LEU A 86 10.57 8.24 6.34
C LEU A 86 11.74 8.43 7.28
N SER A 87 11.73 9.58 7.96
CA SER A 87 12.64 9.91 9.04
C SER A 87 11.95 10.89 9.99
N THR A 88 12.45 10.98 11.22
CA THR A 88 11.97 11.94 12.21
C THR A 88 12.95 13.11 12.30
N HIS A 89 12.65 14.21 11.61
CA HIS A 89 13.55 15.37 11.50
C HIS A 89 13.96 15.97 12.86
N ALA A 90 13.04 16.00 13.84
CA ALA A 90 13.29 16.58 15.16
C ALA A 90 14.42 15.91 15.95
N ILE A 91 14.76 14.66 15.60
CA ILE A 91 15.85 13.88 16.22
C ILE A 91 16.98 13.56 15.24
N GLY A 92 16.88 13.98 13.98
CA GLY A 92 17.91 13.75 12.96
C GLY A 92 18.11 12.26 12.60
N GLY A 93 17.09 11.43 12.76
CA GLY A 93 17.19 9.99 12.50
C GLY A 93 15.85 9.26 12.60
N LEU A 94 15.91 7.95 12.80
CA LEU A 94 14.73 7.09 12.86
C LEU A 94 14.11 7.10 14.27
N SER A 95 12.78 7.20 14.32
CA SER A 95 11.95 6.90 15.48
C SER A 95 11.04 5.70 15.19
N GLU A 96 10.31 5.22 16.21
CA GLU A 96 9.31 4.18 16.00
C GLU A 96 8.20 4.62 15.02
N ASN A 97 7.86 5.92 14.97
CA ASN A 97 6.84 6.46 14.08
C ASN A 97 7.13 6.17 12.60
N ASP A 98 8.41 6.21 12.21
CA ASP A 98 8.84 5.92 10.84
C ASP A 98 8.44 4.49 10.43
N PHE A 99 8.59 3.54 11.34
CA PHE A 99 8.22 2.14 11.11
C PHE A 99 6.72 1.89 11.26
N ILE A 100 6.03 2.59 12.18
CA ILE A 100 4.57 2.54 12.30
C ILE A 100 3.93 2.98 10.99
N LEU A 101 4.31 4.15 10.48
CA LEU A 101 3.74 4.69 9.26
C LEU A 101 4.07 3.81 8.04
N ALA A 102 5.33 3.35 7.92
CA ALA A 102 5.73 2.40 6.86
C ALA A 102 4.88 1.11 6.87
N SER A 103 4.60 0.54 8.05
CA SER A 103 3.79 -0.67 8.17
C SER A 103 2.32 -0.48 7.75
N LYS A 104 1.77 0.71 7.98
CA LYS A 104 0.41 1.08 7.57
C LYS A 104 0.33 1.40 6.07
N ILE A 105 1.39 1.96 5.50
CA ILE A 105 1.54 2.13 4.05
C ILE A 105 1.53 0.77 3.36
N ASP A 106 2.24 -0.23 3.89
CA ASP A 106 2.24 -1.60 3.34
C ASP A 106 0.84 -2.20 3.25
N LEU A 107 0.03 -2.05 4.30
CA LEU A 107 -1.36 -2.51 4.27
C LEU A 107 -2.17 -1.79 3.19
N THR A 108 -1.99 -0.48 3.07
CA THR A 108 -2.70 0.35 2.09
C THR A 108 -2.33 -0.05 0.66
N HIS A 109 -1.06 -0.36 0.40
CA HIS A 109 -0.59 -0.85 -0.91
C HIS A 109 -1.13 -2.25 -1.23
N LYS A 110 -1.04 -3.20 -0.29
CA LYS A 110 -1.50 -4.59 -0.50
C LYS A 110 -3.01 -4.71 -0.71
N TRP A 111 -3.78 -3.82 -0.10
CA TRP A 111 -5.24 -3.82 -0.25
C TRP A 111 -5.65 -3.61 -1.72
N GLU A 112 -4.96 -2.74 -2.46
CA GLU A 112 -5.25 -2.54 -3.89
C GLU A 112 -4.98 -3.78 -4.74
N GLU A 113 -3.82 -4.42 -4.57
CA GLU A 113 -3.52 -5.64 -5.33
C GLU A 113 -4.58 -6.72 -5.12
N LYS A 114 -5.14 -6.80 -3.91
CA LYS A 114 -6.14 -7.80 -3.56
C LYS A 114 -7.53 -7.41 -4.07
N VAL A 115 -7.94 -6.15 -3.90
CA VAL A 115 -9.26 -5.67 -4.36
C VAL A 115 -9.36 -5.73 -5.87
N GLU A 116 -8.35 -5.26 -6.61
CA GLU A 116 -8.35 -5.31 -8.08
C GLU A 116 -8.54 -6.76 -8.57
N LYS A 117 -7.78 -7.71 -8.00
CA LYS A 117 -7.89 -9.14 -8.36
C LYS A 117 -9.28 -9.72 -8.04
N VAL A 118 -9.85 -9.41 -6.88
CA VAL A 118 -11.16 -9.94 -6.46
C VAL A 118 -12.28 -9.35 -7.30
N VAL A 119 -12.29 -8.03 -7.49
CA VAL A 119 -13.32 -7.33 -8.27
C VAL A 119 -13.27 -7.80 -9.72
N VAL A 120 -12.11 -7.77 -10.37
CA VAL A 120 -11.95 -8.21 -11.76
C VAL A 120 -12.37 -9.66 -11.94
N LYS A 121 -11.94 -10.56 -11.05
CA LYS A 121 -12.34 -11.99 -11.09
C LYS A 121 -13.85 -12.16 -11.00
N LYS A 122 -14.51 -11.46 -10.06
CA LYS A 122 -15.97 -11.55 -9.87
C LYS A 122 -16.74 -11.01 -11.07
N PHE A 123 -16.31 -9.87 -11.63
CA PHE A 123 -16.93 -9.31 -12.85
C PHE A 123 -16.76 -10.21 -14.07
N PHE A 124 -15.60 -10.86 -14.22
CA PHE A 124 -15.36 -11.81 -15.31
C PHE A 124 -16.27 -13.05 -15.21
N THR A 125 -16.42 -13.63 -14.01
CA THR A 125 -17.32 -14.77 -13.78
C THR A 125 -18.78 -14.43 -14.10
N VAL A 126 -19.25 -13.25 -13.69
CA VAL A 126 -20.63 -12.80 -13.98
C VAL A 126 -20.85 -12.61 -15.48
N LYS A 127 -19.91 -11.97 -16.19
CA LYS A 127 -19.99 -11.81 -17.65
C LYS A 127 -20.04 -13.15 -18.39
N ILE A 128 -19.24 -14.14 -17.98
CA ILE A 128 -19.27 -15.49 -18.56
C ILE A 128 -20.65 -16.14 -18.35
N LEU A 129 -21.20 -16.08 -17.15
CA LEU A 129 -22.52 -16.64 -16.86
C LEU A 129 -23.61 -16.01 -17.76
N LEU A 130 -23.59 -14.70 -17.93
CA LEU A 130 -24.56 -13.99 -18.79
C LEU A 130 -24.44 -14.42 -20.25
N VAL A 131 -23.23 -14.60 -20.77
CA VAL A 131 -23.00 -15.09 -22.14
C VAL A 131 -23.49 -16.53 -22.31
N ILE A 132 -23.24 -17.41 -21.34
CA ILE A 132 -23.73 -18.80 -21.37
C ILE A 132 -25.27 -18.83 -21.37
N VAL A 133 -25.90 -18.06 -20.49
CA VAL A 133 -27.38 -17.97 -20.44
C VAL A 133 -27.93 -17.44 -21.76
N PHE A 134 -27.30 -16.42 -22.35
CA PHE A 134 -27.70 -15.88 -23.65
C PHE A 134 -27.55 -16.90 -24.79
N LEU A 135 -26.44 -17.65 -24.84
CA LEU A 135 -26.22 -18.71 -25.84
C LEU A 135 -27.21 -19.88 -25.66
N LEU A 136 -27.50 -20.27 -24.42
CA LEU A 136 -28.52 -21.28 -24.12
C LEU A 136 -29.92 -20.80 -24.56
N ALA A 137 -30.27 -19.54 -24.29
CA ALA A 137 -31.53 -18.96 -24.75
C ALA A 137 -31.61 -18.92 -26.28
N LEU A 138 -30.53 -18.56 -26.97
CA LEU A 138 -30.45 -18.62 -28.44
C LEU A 138 -30.58 -20.04 -28.97
N LEU A 139 -29.92 -21.02 -28.36
CA LEU A 139 -30.03 -22.44 -28.72
C LEU A 139 -31.45 -22.96 -28.54
N LEU A 140 -32.11 -22.62 -27.44
CA LEU A 140 -33.50 -22.99 -27.17
C LEU A 140 -34.45 -22.32 -28.16
N TRP A 141 -34.24 -21.03 -28.47
CA TRP A 141 -35.01 -20.31 -29.47
C TRP A 141 -34.83 -20.92 -30.88
N TRP A 142 -33.59 -21.24 -31.26
CA TRP A 142 -33.26 -21.90 -32.53
C TRP A 142 -33.92 -23.28 -32.66
N LYS A 143 -33.89 -24.10 -31.60
CA LYS A 143 -34.61 -25.38 -31.56
C LYS A 143 -36.11 -25.24 -31.75
N LYS A 144 -36.72 -24.16 -31.23
CA LYS A 144 -38.14 -23.87 -31.40
C LYS A 144 -38.49 -23.40 -32.81
N PHE A 145 -37.54 -22.81 -33.55
CA PHE A 145 -37.75 -22.35 -34.93
C PHE A 145 -37.63 -23.49 -35.96
N LEU A 146 -36.86 -24.54 -35.64
CA LEU A 146 -36.66 -25.71 -36.51
C LEU A 146 -37.76 -26.78 -36.39
N ASN A 147 -38.61 -26.70 -35.36
CA ASN A 147 -39.78 -27.57 -35.15
C ASN A 147 -41.06 -26.83 -35.52
#